data_AF-A0A9W8X4S1-F1
#
_entry.id   AF-A0A9W8X4S1-F1
#
_cell.length_a   1.000
_cell.length_b   1.000
_cell.length_c   1.000
_cell.angle_alpha   90.00
_cell.angle_beta   90.00
_cell.angle_gamma   90.00
#
_symmetry.space_group_name_H-M   'P 1'
#
loop_
_entity.id
_entity.type
_entity.pdbx_description
1 polymer ?
#
loop_
_entity_poly.entity_id
_entity_poly.type
_entity_poly.pdbx_seq_one_letter_code
_entity_poly.pdbx_strand_id
1 'polypeptide(L)'
;MRRQDSATDVRDVSPGKIEIGNPSKNGIDLTVLGVCTGTGLLHLGCALVRFGQKTPSAPLRVKLQQVNAHCPLTLTTNSPCAQFDSIPILPAVRDEVINHLRAGGRARSKPAPHLDDLVGSLFSDGIKAFCRKRGIESSSIDLVGTHSEVLKTSDAQHNVDGAREHPRYWNAIVAAETGISTVYDFTIIERAVIRPNVHPTTYVDRLFLRHPSKFRVCLNISEVANLSFIPAQGDDGARATMSRNVGPGSLLIDYAMRYCTSNDQSQDHDGKVGSLGTVNQGIVDRFLDSHDYLRSTPSRNIATEMFGDHEAQQLIDECLYSNMSEVDTLATVTRVTAQNILKQYRRLLSVFFPPNQKVNELFICGPSAHNSNIVDYLESELPESVITKPLHDIGIPGDAHEAVCYAYLALEAVLTQTALATEPPSAQRNTYPHTVRAQTVPGRRWQELISTVVGFSGGQPIQVPTDVRITGNLEAAVQGMDIR
;
A
#
# COMPACT_ATOMS: atom_id res chain seq x y z
N MET A 1 57.20 28.84 -13.08
CA MET A 1 57.21 28.59 -11.63
C MET A 1 56.37 27.35 -11.36
N ARG A 2 56.99 26.19 -11.16
CA ARG A 2 56.31 24.92 -10.77
C ARG A 2 57.15 24.30 -9.66
N ARG A 3 56.54 24.06 -8.50
CA ARG A 3 56.37 22.73 -7.88
C ARG A 3 56.04 22.85 -6.40
N GLN A 4 55.04 22.06 -6.02
CA GLN A 4 54.89 21.36 -4.74
C GLN A 4 54.76 22.21 -3.48
N ASP A 5 53.55 22.27 -2.95
CA ASP A 5 53.36 22.26 -1.50
C ASP A 5 52.40 21.13 -1.14
N SER A 6 52.94 20.20 -0.36
CA SER A 6 52.24 19.14 0.34
C SER A 6 52.48 19.36 1.82
N ALA A 7 51.40 19.12 2.57
CA ALA A 7 51.35 18.62 3.93
C ALA A 7 51.65 19.57 5.11
N THR A 8 50.66 19.54 6.00
CA THR A 8 50.72 19.63 7.46
C THR A 8 51.01 21.00 8.08
N ASP A 9 49.92 21.66 8.47
CA ASP A 9 49.84 22.19 9.84
C ASP A 9 48.47 21.83 10.44
N VAL A 10 48.53 20.89 11.39
CA VAL A 10 47.42 20.39 12.19
C VAL A 10 47.12 21.43 13.25
N ARG A 11 45.97 22.11 13.15
CA ARG A 11 45.36 22.76 14.31
C ARG A 11 44.35 21.77 14.89
N ASP A 12 44.62 21.32 16.11
CA ASP A 12 43.72 20.57 16.96
C ASP A 12 42.38 21.30 17.09
N VAL A 13 41.41 20.88 16.28
CA VAL A 13 40.00 21.15 16.51
C VAL A 13 39.48 19.92 17.25
N SER A 14 39.32 20.07 18.56
CA SER A 14 38.63 19.09 19.39
C SER A 14 37.28 18.76 18.75
N PRO A 15 36.91 17.48 18.55
CA PRO A 15 35.59 17.15 18.05
C PRO A 15 34.57 17.63 19.08
N GLY A 16 33.75 18.61 18.69
CA GLY A 16 32.61 19.03 19.48
C GLY A 16 31.77 17.81 19.79
N LYS A 17 31.76 17.40 21.07
CA LYS A 17 30.75 16.48 21.57
C LYS A 17 29.41 17.13 21.24
N ILE A 18 28.68 16.54 20.30
CA ILE A 18 27.23 16.69 20.27
C ILE A 18 26.80 16.19 21.64
N GLU A 19 26.37 17.08 22.51
CA GLU A 19 25.70 16.70 23.75
C GLU A 19 24.44 15.95 23.34
N ILE A 20 24.54 14.63 23.30
CA ILE A 20 23.39 13.74 23.24
C ILE A 20 22.68 13.98 24.56
N GLY A 21 21.69 14.89 24.53
CA GLY A 21 20.78 15.09 25.64
C GLY A 21 20.29 13.73 26.13
N ASN A 22 20.16 13.59 27.45
CA ASN A 22 19.67 12.38 28.10
C ASN A 22 18.59 11.71 27.23
N PRO A 23 18.72 10.41 26.87
CA PRO A 23 17.73 9.73 26.07
C PRO A 23 16.38 9.97 26.73
N SER A 24 15.41 10.50 25.98
CA SER A 24 14.10 10.76 26.55
C SER A 24 13.62 9.44 27.16
N LYS A 25 13.39 9.43 28.48
CA LYS A 25 12.74 8.33 29.21
C LYS A 25 11.32 8.01 28.70
N ASN A 26 10.88 8.73 27.68
CA ASN A 26 9.57 8.65 27.08
C ASN A 26 9.69 7.81 25.81
N GLY A 27 8.82 6.82 25.69
CA GLY A 27 8.69 6.01 24.49
C GLY A 27 8.35 6.83 23.25
N ILE A 28 8.29 6.16 22.10
CA ILE A 28 7.78 6.75 20.85
C ILE A 28 6.26 6.81 20.92
N ASP A 29 5.71 7.94 20.49
CA ASP A 29 4.28 8.18 20.31
C ASP A 29 4.10 9.12 19.13
N LEU A 30 4.04 8.55 17.93
CA LEU A 30 4.06 9.29 16.67
C LEU A 30 2.76 9.13 15.92
N THR A 31 2.31 10.21 15.31
CA THR A 31 1.14 10.22 14.43
C THR A 31 1.62 10.28 12.99
N VAL A 32 1.31 9.24 12.22
CA VAL A 32 1.77 9.07 10.85
C VAL A 32 0.56 8.95 9.92
N LEU A 33 0.55 9.75 8.86
CA LEU A 33 -0.47 9.71 7.82
C LEU A 33 0.04 8.84 6.66
N GLY A 34 -0.62 7.73 6.40
CA GLY A 34 -0.40 6.96 5.18
C GLY A 34 -1.26 7.48 4.05
N VAL A 35 -0.68 7.64 2.87
CA VAL A 35 -1.35 8.19 1.69
C VAL A 35 -0.97 7.37 0.47
N CYS A 36 -1.96 6.76 -0.17
CA CYS A 36 -1.72 5.95 -1.35
C CYS A 36 -2.78 6.15 -2.42
N THR A 37 -2.40 5.89 -3.67
CA THR A 37 -3.35 5.80 -4.77
C THR A 37 -3.11 4.51 -5.53
N GLY A 38 -4.22 3.90 -5.95
CA GLY A 38 -4.22 2.74 -6.83
C GLY A 38 -3.74 3.09 -8.24
N THR A 39 -3.70 2.05 -9.07
CA THR A 39 -3.17 2.08 -10.43
C THR A 39 -3.99 2.97 -11.40
N GLY A 40 -5.26 3.20 -11.12
CA GLY A 40 -6.19 4.01 -11.89
C GLY A 40 -6.40 5.41 -11.42
N LEU A 41 -5.70 5.84 -10.35
CA LEU A 41 -5.74 7.21 -9.83
C LEU A 41 -7.17 7.71 -9.64
N LEU A 42 -8.10 6.84 -9.23
CA LEU A 42 -9.50 7.21 -9.00
C LEU A 42 -9.65 7.95 -7.66
N HIS A 43 -8.91 7.50 -6.65
CA HIS A 43 -8.97 8.07 -5.31
C HIS A 43 -7.61 8.05 -4.62
N LEU A 44 -7.44 8.98 -3.68
CA LEU A 44 -6.34 9.03 -2.73
C LEU A 44 -6.82 8.45 -1.39
N GLY A 45 -6.37 7.25 -1.06
CA GLY A 45 -6.60 6.62 0.23
C GLY A 45 -5.70 7.25 1.29
N CYS A 46 -6.31 7.75 2.36
CA CYS A 46 -5.63 8.39 3.48
C CYS A 46 -5.98 7.65 4.77
N ALA A 47 -5.01 7.34 5.63
CA ALA A 47 -5.25 6.77 6.96
C ALA A 47 -4.31 7.38 8.01
N LEU A 48 -4.89 7.95 9.07
CA LEU A 48 -4.12 8.49 10.19
C LEU A 48 -3.90 7.41 11.25
N VAL A 49 -2.62 7.10 11.53
CA VAL A 49 -2.24 6.02 12.43
C VAL A 49 -1.32 6.55 13.51
N ARG A 50 -1.65 6.24 14.76
CA ARG A 50 -0.81 6.53 15.92
C ARG A 50 -0.03 5.29 16.33
N PHE A 51 1.28 5.46 16.46
CA PHE A 51 2.23 4.41 16.78
C PHE A 51 2.86 4.70 18.13
N GLY A 52 2.64 3.79 19.10
CA GLY A 52 3.14 3.92 20.46
C GLY A 52 4.09 2.78 20.82
N GLN A 53 5.30 3.07 21.29
CA GLN A 53 6.25 2.07 21.74
C GLN A 53 7.01 2.56 22.98
N LYS A 54 6.89 1.84 24.11
CA LYS A 54 7.47 2.29 25.39
C LYS A 54 9.00 2.23 25.43
N THR A 55 9.57 1.17 24.86
CA THR A 55 11.02 0.93 24.76
C THR A 55 11.29 0.24 23.41
N PRO A 56 12.53 0.26 22.87
CA PRO A 56 12.85 -0.39 21.60
C PRO A 56 12.49 -1.89 21.54
N SER A 57 12.47 -2.57 22.69
CA SER A 57 12.09 -3.98 22.82
C SER A 57 10.61 -4.22 23.18
N ALA A 58 9.86 -3.16 23.52
CA ALA A 58 8.44 -3.30 23.84
C ALA A 58 7.62 -3.51 22.55
N PRO A 59 6.45 -4.16 22.64
CA PRO A 59 5.55 -4.30 21.50
C PRO A 59 5.14 -2.94 20.93
N LEU A 60 5.11 -2.83 19.60
CA LEU A 60 4.62 -1.64 18.93
C LEU A 60 3.09 -1.64 18.96
N ARG A 61 2.50 -0.60 19.53
CA ARG A 61 1.06 -0.41 19.55
C ARG A 61 0.66 0.38 18.32
N VAL A 62 -0.23 -0.19 17.52
CA VAL A 62 -0.80 0.44 16.34
C VAL A 62 -2.24 0.80 16.67
N LYS A 63 -2.58 2.08 16.49
CA LYS A 63 -3.94 2.56 16.68
C LYS A 63 -4.31 3.42 15.48
N LEU A 64 -5.31 2.99 14.72
CA LEU A 64 -6.03 3.97 13.91
C LEU A 64 -6.65 4.96 14.89
N GLN A 65 -6.25 6.21 14.79
CA GLN A 65 -6.61 7.20 15.79
C GLN A 65 -8.15 7.34 15.80
N GLN A 66 -8.73 7.97 16.82
CA GLN A 66 -10.12 8.43 16.75
C GLN A 66 -10.10 9.91 17.03
N VAL A 67 -10.79 10.70 16.21
CA VAL A 67 -10.83 12.16 16.26
C VAL A 67 -12.30 12.43 16.36
N ASN A 68 -12.69 13.14 17.41
CA ASN A 68 -14.04 13.60 17.58
C ASN A 68 -14.30 14.64 16.48
N ALA A 69 -14.88 14.22 15.36
CA ALA A 69 -15.35 15.14 14.35
C ALA A 69 -16.56 15.89 14.94
N HIS A 70 -16.36 17.14 15.37
CA HIS A 70 -17.47 18.10 15.38
C HIS A 70 -17.73 18.50 13.93
N CYS A 71 -18.60 17.76 13.24
CA CYS A 71 -19.11 18.16 11.94
C CYS A 71 -20.21 19.22 12.18
N PRO A 72 -20.06 20.49 11.75
CA PRO A 72 -21.04 21.54 12.03
C PRO A 72 -22.38 21.37 11.28
N LEU A 73 -22.51 20.34 10.42
CA LEU A 73 -23.60 20.21 9.45
C LEU A 73 -24.47 18.96 9.62
N THR A 74 -24.26 18.13 10.65
CA THR A 74 -25.13 16.98 10.92
C THR A 74 -25.46 16.87 12.42
N LEU A 75 -26.63 17.41 12.78
CA LEU A 75 -27.25 17.27 14.11
C LEU A 75 -27.84 15.86 14.32
N THR A 76 -27.12 14.78 14.00
CA THR A 76 -27.54 13.42 14.41
C THR A 76 -26.38 12.42 14.33
N THR A 77 -26.23 11.66 15.43
CA THR A 77 -25.42 10.45 15.65
C THR A 77 -23.93 10.61 16.03
N ASN A 78 -23.64 10.23 17.28
CA ASN A 78 -22.31 9.90 17.83
C ASN A 78 -21.76 8.60 17.21
N SER A 79 -21.64 8.55 15.89
CA SER A 79 -20.95 7.46 15.21
C SER A 79 -19.47 7.81 15.14
N PRO A 80 -18.54 6.99 15.66
CA PRO A 80 -17.11 7.25 15.54
C PRO A 80 -16.75 7.39 14.06
N CYS A 81 -16.36 8.60 13.65
CA CYS A 81 -16.07 8.90 12.27
C CYS A 81 -14.83 8.11 11.83
N ALA A 82 -14.95 7.27 10.80
CA ALA A 82 -13.84 6.49 10.27
C ALA A 82 -12.65 7.40 9.93
N GLN A 83 -11.46 7.04 10.42
CA GLN A 83 -10.24 7.85 10.34
C GLN A 83 -9.37 7.62 9.12
N PHE A 84 -9.90 6.81 8.23
CA PHE A 84 -9.45 6.76 6.88
C PHE A 84 -10.48 7.47 6.01
N ASP A 85 -10.04 7.92 4.85
CA ASP A 85 -10.92 8.46 3.84
C ASP A 85 -10.36 8.18 2.47
N SER A 86 -11.25 8.19 1.49
CA SER A 86 -10.90 8.10 0.09
C SER A 86 -11.23 9.46 -0.52
N ILE A 87 -10.21 10.24 -0.86
CA ILE A 87 -10.40 11.56 -1.48
C ILE A 87 -10.48 11.34 -2.99
N PRO A 88 -11.60 11.67 -3.65
CA PRO A 88 -11.72 11.46 -5.09
C PRO A 88 -10.72 12.34 -5.84
N ILE A 89 -10.09 11.75 -6.85
CA ILE A 89 -9.19 12.47 -7.76
C ILE A 89 -10.03 12.99 -8.93
N LEU A 90 -9.83 14.28 -9.27
CA LEU A 90 -10.56 14.90 -10.37
C LEU A 90 -10.21 14.21 -11.71
N PRO A 91 -11.22 13.85 -12.54
CA PRO A 91 -10.99 13.18 -13.82
C PRO A 91 -10.00 13.92 -14.73
N ALA A 92 -10.09 15.25 -14.80
CA ALA A 92 -9.17 16.04 -15.62
C ALA A 92 -7.68 15.89 -15.22
N VAL A 93 -7.40 15.85 -13.91
CA VAL A 93 -6.04 15.67 -13.39
C VAL A 93 -5.58 14.23 -13.61
N ARG A 94 -6.44 13.26 -13.30
CA ARG A 94 -6.20 11.84 -13.53
C ARG A 94 -5.86 11.57 -15.00
N ASP A 95 -6.68 12.07 -15.91
CA ASP A 95 -6.52 11.82 -17.34
C ASP A 95 -5.25 12.49 -17.87
N GLU A 96 -4.87 13.67 -17.38
CA GLU A 96 -3.59 14.29 -17.72
C GLU A 96 -2.40 13.46 -17.24
N VAL A 97 -2.43 12.95 -16.00
CA VAL A 97 -1.38 12.06 -15.47
C VAL A 97 -1.28 10.77 -16.31
N ILE A 98 -2.41 10.09 -16.54
CA ILE A 98 -2.46 8.84 -17.30
C ILE A 98 -1.98 9.06 -18.74
N ASN A 99 -2.44 10.11 -19.41
CA ASN A 99 -2.03 10.43 -20.78
C ASN A 99 -0.52 10.70 -20.87
N HIS A 100 0.06 11.36 -19.87
CA HIS A 100 1.50 11.58 -19.80
C HIS A 100 2.27 10.25 -19.67
N LEU A 101 1.80 9.37 -18.79
CA LEU A 101 2.41 8.05 -18.58
C LEU A 101 2.32 7.17 -19.82
N ARG A 102 1.24 7.26 -20.60
CA ARG A 102 1.13 6.59 -21.92
C ARG A 102 2.08 7.16 -22.96
N ALA A 103 2.18 8.49 -23.04
CA ALA A 103 2.99 9.18 -24.04
C ALA A 103 4.50 8.89 -23.88
N GLY A 104 4.94 8.60 -22.65
CA GLY A 104 6.32 8.26 -22.29
C GLY A 104 6.92 7.03 -22.99
N GLY A 105 6.15 6.29 -23.78
CA GLY A 105 6.66 5.21 -24.64
C GLY A 105 6.91 5.59 -26.11
N ARG A 106 6.31 6.66 -26.67
CA ARG A 106 6.35 6.91 -28.13
C ARG A 106 6.32 8.36 -28.62
N ALA A 107 6.12 9.40 -27.79
CA ALA A 107 6.06 10.77 -28.32
C ALA A 107 6.50 11.84 -27.31
N ARG A 108 7.04 12.96 -27.85
CA ARG A 108 7.39 14.21 -27.17
C ARG A 108 6.30 14.63 -26.15
N SER A 109 6.42 14.21 -24.89
CA SER A 109 5.58 14.68 -23.81
C SER A 109 6.08 16.02 -23.28
N LYS A 110 5.19 16.79 -22.62
CA LYS A 110 5.56 17.95 -21.79
C LYS A 110 6.71 17.55 -20.84
N PRO A 111 7.60 18.47 -20.43
CA PRO A 111 8.77 18.10 -19.62
C PRO A 111 8.35 17.47 -18.28
N ALA A 112 9.10 16.45 -17.82
CA ALA A 112 8.87 15.71 -16.57
C ALA A 112 8.53 16.57 -15.32
N PRO A 113 9.09 17.78 -15.14
CA PRO A 113 8.67 18.72 -14.09
C PRO A 113 7.16 18.98 -14.00
N HIS A 114 6.44 19.08 -15.13
CA HIS A 114 5.00 19.32 -15.12
C HIS A 114 4.21 18.16 -14.50
N LEU A 115 4.67 16.92 -14.71
CA LEU A 115 4.05 15.74 -14.11
C LEU A 115 4.33 15.69 -12.61
N ASP A 116 5.55 16.01 -12.18
CA ASP A 116 5.88 16.07 -10.76
C ASP A 116 5.05 17.15 -10.04
N ASP A 117 4.86 18.31 -10.67
CA ASP A 117 4.01 19.39 -10.14
C ASP A 117 2.54 18.96 -9.99
N LEU A 118 2.01 18.29 -11.02
CA LEU A 118 0.63 17.82 -11.04
C LEU A 118 0.38 16.76 -9.96
N VAL A 119 1.26 15.77 -9.86
CA VAL A 119 1.18 14.69 -8.85
C VAL A 119 1.42 15.26 -7.45
N GLY A 120 2.42 16.12 -7.29
CA GLY A 120 2.76 16.74 -6.02
C GLY A 120 1.58 17.55 -5.47
N SER A 121 0.92 18.33 -6.35
CA SER A 121 -0.29 19.08 -6.01
C SER A 121 -1.45 18.15 -5.67
N LEU A 122 -1.69 17.10 -6.47
CA LEU A 122 -2.74 16.10 -6.21
C LEU A 122 -2.61 15.49 -4.81
N PHE A 123 -1.41 15.04 -4.43
CA PHE A 123 -1.19 14.46 -3.10
C PHE A 123 -1.30 15.52 -1.99
N SER A 124 -0.71 16.70 -2.19
CA SER A 124 -0.73 17.79 -1.21
C SER A 124 -2.15 18.26 -0.92
N ASP A 125 -2.94 18.50 -1.97
CA ASP A 125 -4.32 18.95 -1.86
C ASP A 125 -5.22 17.86 -1.31
N GLY A 126 -4.98 16.60 -1.67
CA GLY A 126 -5.66 15.45 -1.09
C GLY A 126 -5.40 15.32 0.42
N ILE A 127 -4.15 15.50 0.87
CA ILE A 127 -3.80 15.53 2.30
C ILE A 127 -4.48 16.71 3.00
N LYS A 128 -4.40 17.92 2.44
CA LYS A 128 -5.06 19.12 3.00
C LYS A 128 -6.59 18.94 3.07
N ALA A 129 -7.19 18.30 2.06
CA ALA A 129 -8.61 18.00 2.01
C ALA A 129 -9.02 16.97 3.06
N PHE A 130 -8.25 15.88 3.21
CA PHE A 130 -8.44 14.90 4.27
C PHE A 130 -8.37 15.56 5.65
N CYS A 131 -7.31 16.34 5.93
CA CYS A 131 -7.14 17.04 7.19
C CYS A 131 -8.32 17.97 7.49
N ARG A 132 -8.74 18.79 6.53
CA ARG A 132 -9.89 19.69 6.67
C ARG A 132 -11.20 18.92 6.90
N LYS A 133 -11.47 17.88 6.12
CA LYS A 133 -12.70 17.05 6.23
C LYS A 133 -12.79 16.38 7.60
N ARG A 134 -11.66 16.01 8.19
CA ARG A 134 -11.58 15.29 9.47
C ARG A 134 -11.24 16.17 10.67
N GLY A 135 -11.07 17.48 10.49
CA GLY A 135 -10.69 18.41 11.56
C GLY A 135 -9.31 18.10 12.17
N ILE A 136 -8.39 17.56 11.39
CA ILE A 136 -7.02 17.24 11.81
C ILE A 136 -6.14 18.45 11.53
N GLU A 137 -5.40 18.89 12.54
CA GLU A 137 -4.38 19.91 12.35
C GLU A 137 -3.12 19.29 11.73
N SER A 138 -2.64 19.80 10.59
CA SER A 138 -1.45 19.25 9.93
C SER A 138 -0.20 19.22 10.82
N SER A 139 -0.09 20.10 11.81
CA SER A 139 1.02 20.14 12.77
C SER A 139 1.04 18.92 13.72
N SER A 140 -0.12 18.27 13.91
CA SER A 140 -0.27 17.06 14.73
C SER A 140 0.21 15.78 14.02
N ILE A 141 0.57 15.89 12.74
CA ILE A 141 1.09 14.79 11.94
C ILE A 141 2.62 14.90 11.91
N ASP A 142 3.30 13.86 12.37
CA ASP A 142 4.77 13.84 12.46
C ASP A 142 5.41 13.40 11.13
N LEU A 143 4.75 12.48 10.42
CA LEU A 143 5.22 11.88 9.17
C LEU A 143 4.08 11.62 8.18
N VAL A 144 4.38 11.70 6.90
CA VAL A 144 3.54 11.19 5.82
C VAL A 144 4.27 10.06 5.10
N GLY A 145 3.63 8.91 4.91
CA GLY A 145 4.09 7.83 4.04
C GLY A 145 3.32 7.84 2.73
N THR A 146 3.97 8.18 1.61
CA THR A 146 3.30 8.30 0.30
C THR A 146 3.65 7.16 -0.64
N HIS A 147 2.63 6.67 -1.36
CA HIS A 147 2.81 5.65 -2.41
C HIS A 147 1.88 5.86 -3.61
N SER A 148 2.37 5.50 -4.78
CA SER A 148 1.55 5.39 -5.97
C SER A 148 2.08 4.26 -6.84
N GLU A 149 1.19 3.32 -7.18
CA GLU A 149 1.61 2.11 -7.91
C GLU A 149 2.07 2.43 -9.34
N VAL A 150 1.45 3.44 -9.95
CA VAL A 150 1.77 3.93 -11.29
C VAL A 150 3.04 4.77 -11.31
N LEU A 151 3.43 5.33 -10.14
CA LEU A 151 4.40 6.40 -10.09
C LEU A 151 5.78 6.06 -9.49
N LYS A 152 6.16 4.79 -9.33
CA LYS A 152 7.48 4.45 -8.77
C LYS A 152 8.63 5.01 -9.62
N THR A 153 9.71 5.35 -8.92
CA THR A 153 10.81 6.19 -9.40
C THR A 153 11.90 5.43 -10.16
N SER A 154 11.89 4.09 -10.17
CA SER A 154 12.75 3.30 -11.06
C SER A 154 12.31 1.83 -11.10
N ASP A 155 11.96 1.29 -12.27
CA ASP A 155 12.17 -0.14 -12.52
C ASP A 155 13.49 -0.30 -13.26
N ALA A 156 14.54 -0.65 -12.52
CA ALA A 156 15.84 -1.03 -13.09
C ALA A 156 15.77 -2.25 -14.03
N GLN A 157 14.59 -2.84 -14.24
CA GLN A 157 14.38 -4.11 -14.94
C GLN A 157 13.80 -3.97 -16.36
N HIS A 158 13.41 -2.79 -16.83
CA HIS A 158 12.98 -2.57 -18.22
C HIS A 158 13.82 -1.52 -18.96
N ASN A 159 15.14 -1.51 -18.73
CA ASN A 159 16.09 -0.85 -19.62
C ASN A 159 16.32 -1.71 -20.88
N VAL A 160 15.32 -1.75 -21.77
CA VAL A 160 15.53 -2.25 -23.14
C VAL A 160 16.07 -1.12 -24.05
N ASP A 161 15.83 0.16 -23.72
CA ASP A 161 16.16 1.29 -24.60
C ASP A 161 17.06 2.40 -24.01
N GLY A 162 17.73 2.19 -22.88
CA GLY A 162 18.74 3.13 -22.37
C GLY A 162 18.24 4.53 -21.98
N ALA A 163 16.93 4.74 -21.89
CA ALA A 163 16.34 5.96 -21.36
C ALA A 163 16.54 6.03 -19.85
N ARG A 164 17.36 6.97 -19.38
CA ARG A 164 17.45 7.28 -17.95
C ARG A 164 16.13 7.86 -17.48
N GLU A 165 15.38 7.10 -16.67
CA GLU A 165 14.24 7.66 -15.93
C GLU A 165 14.75 8.81 -15.05
N HIS A 166 14.09 9.97 -15.17
CA HIS A 166 14.40 11.12 -14.34
C HIS A 166 13.94 10.80 -12.91
N PRO A 167 14.75 11.08 -11.88
CA PRO A 167 14.28 10.99 -10.51
C PRO A 167 13.03 11.87 -10.36
N ARG A 168 12.00 11.32 -9.73
CA ARG A 168 10.68 11.94 -9.60
C ARG A 168 10.63 12.69 -8.28
N TYR A 169 10.34 13.99 -8.33
CA TYR A 169 10.48 14.90 -7.20
C TYR A 169 9.15 15.36 -6.60
N TRP A 170 8.01 14.82 -7.04
CA TRP A 170 6.68 15.20 -6.52
C TRP A 170 6.53 15.09 -5.00
N ASN A 171 7.27 14.19 -4.33
CA ASN A 171 7.28 14.09 -2.86
C ASN A 171 7.92 15.30 -2.18
N ALA A 172 8.82 16.02 -2.86
CA ALA A 172 9.35 17.27 -2.34
C ALA A 172 8.28 18.36 -2.29
N ILE A 173 7.39 18.38 -3.29
CA ILE A 173 6.23 19.27 -3.33
C ILE A 173 5.28 18.91 -2.19
N VAL A 174 5.00 17.61 -1.97
CA VAL A 174 4.18 17.17 -0.83
C VAL A 174 4.72 17.70 0.50
N ALA A 175 6.02 17.53 0.76
CA ALA A 175 6.62 18.03 1.98
C ALA A 175 6.60 19.57 2.09
N ALA A 176 6.85 20.28 0.99
CA ALA A 176 6.84 21.75 0.94
C ALA A 176 5.44 22.33 1.18
N GLU A 177 4.42 21.77 0.52
CA GLU A 177 3.04 22.24 0.54
C GLU A 177 2.30 21.87 1.81
N THR A 178 2.59 20.70 2.39
CA THR A 178 1.98 20.26 3.66
C THR A 178 2.76 20.72 4.89
N GLY A 179 4.07 20.96 4.73
CA GLY A 179 5.00 21.20 5.82
C GLY A 179 5.38 19.94 6.61
N ILE A 180 4.90 18.76 6.22
CA ILE A 180 5.09 17.50 6.94
C ILE A 180 6.22 16.69 6.30
N SER A 181 7.07 16.08 7.14
CA SER A 181 8.14 15.21 6.67
C SER A 181 7.56 14.02 5.88
N THR A 182 8.01 13.84 4.65
CA THR A 182 7.42 12.87 3.71
C THR A 182 8.41 11.74 3.41
N VAL A 183 7.96 10.50 3.59
CA VAL A 183 8.71 9.26 3.36
C VAL A 183 8.08 8.49 2.21
N TYR A 184 8.90 8.01 1.27
CA TYR A 184 8.42 7.42 0.02
C TYR A 184 9.45 6.44 -0.56
N ASP A 185 9.11 5.78 -1.67
CA ASP A 185 10.00 4.85 -2.39
C ASP A 185 10.45 3.66 -1.52
N PHE A 186 9.46 2.98 -0.93
CA PHE A 186 9.66 1.88 -0.01
C PHE A 186 10.20 0.62 -0.71
N THR A 187 11.35 0.15 -0.27
CA THR A 187 11.97 -1.10 -0.69
C THR A 187 12.17 -2.02 0.51
N ILE A 188 11.64 -3.23 0.42
CA ILE A 188 11.84 -4.26 1.45
C ILE A 188 13.09 -5.08 1.14
N ILE A 189 14.04 -5.10 2.07
CA ILE A 189 15.26 -5.91 2.00
C ILE A 189 15.11 -7.06 3.00
N GLU A 190 15.19 -8.31 2.54
CA GLU A 190 15.16 -9.49 3.42
C GLU A 190 16.39 -10.37 3.16
N ARG A 191 17.10 -10.78 4.23
CA ARG A 191 18.31 -11.64 4.13
C ARG A 191 19.36 -11.12 3.13
N ALA A 192 19.58 -9.81 3.12
CA ALA A 192 20.49 -9.12 2.19
C ALA A 192 20.15 -9.31 0.69
N VAL A 193 18.94 -9.74 0.35
CA VAL A 193 18.43 -9.86 -1.02
C VAL A 193 17.20 -8.95 -1.16
N ILE A 194 17.22 -8.11 -2.18
CA ILE A 194 16.02 -7.38 -2.61
C ILE A 194 15.04 -8.43 -3.12
N ARG A 195 13.82 -8.46 -2.58
CA ARG A 195 12.75 -9.33 -3.12
C ARG A 195 11.88 -8.53 -4.08
N PRO A 196 12.22 -8.45 -5.39
CA PRO A 196 11.48 -7.62 -6.35
C PRO A 196 10.02 -8.04 -6.53
N ASN A 197 9.66 -9.26 -6.11
CA ASN A 197 8.32 -9.83 -6.30
C ASN A 197 7.42 -9.72 -5.04
N VAL A 198 7.88 -9.07 -3.97
CA VAL A 198 7.08 -8.89 -2.75
C VAL A 198 6.57 -7.45 -2.72
N HIS A 199 5.25 -7.29 -2.76
CA HIS A 199 4.64 -5.97 -2.62
C HIS A 199 4.98 -5.40 -1.24
N PRO A 200 5.31 -4.11 -1.08
CA PRO A 200 5.72 -3.56 0.23
C PRO A 200 4.67 -3.79 1.34
N THR A 201 3.38 -3.78 0.99
CA THR A 201 2.30 -4.06 1.94
C THR A 201 2.34 -5.50 2.46
N THR A 202 2.83 -6.48 1.68
CA THR A 202 2.96 -7.88 2.09
C THR A 202 3.86 -8.06 3.30
N TYR A 203 4.91 -7.25 3.39
CA TYR A 203 5.78 -7.25 4.57
C TYR A 203 5.01 -6.84 5.83
N VAL A 204 4.13 -5.85 5.70
CA VAL A 204 3.26 -5.39 6.79
C VAL A 204 2.14 -6.40 7.07
N ASP A 205 1.54 -7.00 6.04
CA ASP A 205 0.55 -8.07 6.17
C ASP A 205 1.10 -9.23 6.98
N ARG A 206 2.35 -9.61 6.71
CA ARG A 206 3.04 -10.63 7.48
C ARG A 206 3.10 -10.23 8.96
N LEU A 207 3.44 -8.99 9.29
CA LEU A 207 3.48 -8.55 10.69
C LEU A 207 2.10 -8.54 11.36
N PHE A 208 1.06 -8.10 10.64
CA PHE A 208 -0.29 -7.97 11.20
C PHE A 208 -1.04 -9.30 11.29
N LEU A 209 -0.76 -10.23 10.38
CA LEU A 209 -1.55 -11.44 10.21
C LEU A 209 -0.79 -12.73 10.56
N ARG A 210 0.54 -12.73 10.80
CA ARG A 210 1.26 -13.96 11.19
C ARG A 210 0.59 -14.58 12.42
N HIS A 211 0.34 -15.89 12.34
CA HIS A 211 -0.26 -16.65 13.44
C HIS A 211 0.66 -17.78 13.87
N PRO A 212 0.69 -18.17 15.16
CA PRO A 212 1.55 -19.27 15.63
C PRO A 212 1.32 -20.60 14.90
N SER A 213 0.07 -20.89 14.52
CA SER A 213 -0.33 -22.20 13.97
C SER A 213 -1.19 -22.15 12.71
N LYS A 214 -1.57 -20.97 12.21
CA LYS A 214 -2.52 -20.85 11.08
C LYS A 214 -1.80 -20.31 9.86
N PHE A 215 -2.04 -20.92 8.71
CA PHE A 215 -1.71 -20.34 7.42
C PHE A 215 -2.83 -19.37 7.02
N ARG A 216 -2.48 -18.09 6.91
CA ARG A 216 -3.37 -17.02 6.52
C ARG A 216 -3.04 -16.52 5.12
N VAL A 217 -4.06 -16.05 4.42
CA VAL A 217 -3.91 -15.33 3.16
C VAL A 217 -4.63 -13.99 3.30
N CYS A 218 -4.03 -12.92 2.79
CA CYS A 218 -4.67 -11.61 2.66
C CYS A 218 -4.94 -11.37 1.18
N LEU A 219 -6.21 -11.17 0.83
CA LEU A 219 -6.68 -10.78 -0.49
C LEU A 219 -7.10 -9.31 -0.44
N ASN A 220 -6.26 -8.44 -0.99
CA ASN A 220 -6.61 -7.03 -1.21
C ASN A 220 -7.24 -6.89 -2.59
N ILE A 221 -8.52 -6.52 -2.64
CA ILE A 221 -9.27 -6.25 -3.87
C ILE A 221 -9.43 -4.73 -3.98
N SER A 222 -8.51 -4.08 -4.69
CA SER A 222 -8.65 -2.68 -5.09
C SER A 222 -8.97 -2.61 -6.58
N GLU A 223 -8.38 -1.68 -7.31
CA GLU A 223 -8.39 -1.65 -8.77
C GLU A 223 -7.67 -2.88 -9.36
N VAL A 224 -6.62 -3.35 -8.69
CA VAL A 224 -5.89 -4.59 -8.99
C VAL A 224 -5.98 -5.49 -7.76
N ALA A 225 -6.26 -6.77 -7.97
CA ALA A 225 -6.30 -7.71 -6.87
C ALA A 225 -4.88 -8.21 -6.53
N ASN A 226 -4.55 -8.27 -5.25
CA ASN A 226 -3.29 -8.79 -4.72
C ASN A 226 -3.54 -9.88 -3.69
N LEU A 227 -2.77 -10.97 -3.76
CA LEU A 227 -2.76 -12.03 -2.75
C LEU A 227 -1.43 -12.05 -2.02
N SER A 228 -1.48 -11.99 -0.69
CA SER A 228 -0.36 -12.19 0.24
C SER A 228 -0.54 -13.49 1.01
N PHE A 229 0.34 -14.46 0.79
CA PHE A 229 0.33 -15.76 1.48
C PHE A 229 1.26 -15.71 2.70
N ILE A 230 0.70 -15.94 3.88
CA ILE A 230 1.36 -15.81 5.19
C ILE A 230 1.23 -17.13 5.98
N PRO A 231 2.13 -18.10 5.74
CA PRO A 231 2.30 -19.30 6.56
C PRO A 231 2.35 -19.04 8.07
N ALA A 232 2.18 -20.10 8.87
CA ALA A 232 2.29 -20.02 10.31
C ALA A 232 3.73 -19.69 10.77
N GLN A 233 3.89 -19.24 12.02
CA GLN A 233 5.19 -18.99 12.62
C GLN A 233 6.07 -20.25 12.62
N GLY A 234 7.37 -20.10 12.32
CA GLY A 234 8.33 -21.21 12.24
C GLY A 234 8.46 -21.83 10.85
N ASP A 235 7.56 -21.53 9.91
CA ASP A 235 7.74 -21.83 8.48
C ASP A 235 8.50 -20.67 7.81
N ASP A 236 9.80 -20.55 8.11
CA ASP A 236 10.67 -19.44 7.69
C ASP A 236 11.61 -19.82 6.52
N GLY A 237 11.19 -20.76 5.67
CA GLY A 237 11.91 -21.12 4.44
C GLY A 237 12.07 -19.97 3.44
N ALA A 238 12.85 -20.18 2.36
CA ALA A 238 13.10 -19.15 1.34
C ALA A 238 11.83 -18.63 0.63
N ARG A 239 10.70 -19.37 0.74
CA ARG A 239 9.37 -19.09 0.19
C ARG A 239 8.30 -18.82 1.26
N ALA A 240 8.71 -18.57 2.51
CA ALA A 240 7.85 -18.45 3.69
C ALA A 240 6.78 -17.36 3.66
N THR A 241 6.89 -16.37 2.78
CA THR A 241 5.86 -15.36 2.55
C THR A 241 6.02 -14.91 1.10
N MET A 242 4.92 -14.84 0.38
CA MET A 242 4.88 -14.49 -1.04
C MET A 242 3.67 -13.61 -1.28
N SER A 243 3.79 -12.67 -2.21
CA SER A 243 2.63 -11.98 -2.75
C SER A 243 2.66 -11.90 -4.26
N ARG A 244 1.50 -11.78 -4.88
CA ARG A 244 1.42 -11.47 -6.31
C ARG A 244 0.15 -10.69 -6.63
N ASN A 245 0.27 -9.74 -7.54
CA ASN A 245 -0.88 -9.19 -8.24
C ASN A 245 -1.48 -10.30 -9.10
N VAL A 246 -2.76 -10.55 -8.94
CA VAL A 246 -3.45 -11.69 -9.57
C VAL A 246 -4.34 -11.29 -10.74
N GLY A 247 -4.41 -10.01 -11.06
CA GLY A 247 -5.16 -9.47 -12.20
C GLY A 247 -6.07 -8.33 -11.77
N PRO A 248 -7.04 -7.95 -12.62
CA PRO A 248 -7.93 -6.83 -12.35
C PRO A 248 -8.81 -7.12 -11.13
N GLY A 249 -8.99 -6.10 -10.29
CA GLY A 249 -10.02 -6.00 -9.27
C GLY A 249 -11.21 -5.23 -9.83
N SER A 250 -11.40 -3.97 -9.41
CA SER A 250 -12.50 -3.13 -9.93
C SER A 250 -12.27 -2.60 -11.34
N LEU A 251 -11.05 -2.60 -11.89
CA LEU A 251 -10.77 -1.90 -13.16
C LEU A 251 -11.70 -2.29 -14.32
N LEU A 252 -11.93 -3.59 -14.52
CA LEU A 252 -12.85 -4.07 -15.57
C LEU A 252 -14.31 -3.71 -15.23
N ILE A 253 -14.68 -3.83 -13.96
CA ILE A 253 -16.04 -3.60 -13.46
C ILE A 253 -16.41 -2.12 -13.59
N ASP A 254 -15.52 -1.23 -13.16
CA ASP A 254 -15.68 0.22 -13.24
C ASP A 254 -15.76 0.69 -14.71
N TYR A 255 -15.00 0.03 -15.61
CA TYR A 255 -15.11 0.28 -17.04
C TYR A 255 -16.47 -0.15 -17.60
N ALA A 256 -16.90 -1.37 -17.30
CA ALA A 256 -18.21 -1.87 -17.70
C ALA A 256 -19.35 -1.04 -17.11
N MET A 257 -19.22 -0.55 -15.88
CA MET A 257 -20.20 0.31 -15.24
C MET A 257 -20.35 1.64 -15.98
N ARG A 258 -19.24 2.29 -16.32
CA ARG A 258 -19.25 3.51 -17.14
C ARG A 258 -19.89 3.25 -18.50
N TYR A 259 -19.55 2.13 -19.15
CA TYR A 259 -20.16 1.75 -20.42
C TYR A 259 -21.68 1.58 -20.30
N CYS A 260 -22.11 0.70 -19.38
CA CYS A 260 -23.51 0.33 -19.17
C CYS A 260 -24.39 1.51 -18.71
N THR A 261 -23.81 2.51 -18.06
CA THR A 261 -24.55 3.68 -17.57
C THR A 261 -24.30 4.95 -18.37
N SER A 262 -23.64 4.85 -19.54
CA SER A 262 -23.27 6.03 -20.34
C SER A 262 -22.48 7.10 -19.55
N ASN A 263 -21.62 6.66 -18.64
CA ASN A 263 -20.81 7.44 -17.69
C ASN A 263 -21.58 8.11 -16.54
N ASP A 264 -22.86 7.80 -16.31
CA ASP A 264 -23.61 8.32 -15.17
C ASP A 264 -23.07 7.78 -13.83
N GLN A 265 -22.52 6.56 -13.83
CA GLN A 265 -21.92 5.94 -12.68
C GLN A 265 -20.54 5.35 -13.03
N SER A 266 -19.62 5.45 -12.08
CA SER A 266 -18.23 5.01 -12.27
C SER A 266 -17.88 3.70 -11.57
N GLN A 267 -18.74 3.24 -10.65
CA GLN A 267 -18.51 2.07 -9.80
C GLN A 267 -19.83 1.34 -9.52
N ASP A 268 -19.79 0.02 -9.42
CA ASP A 268 -20.93 -0.79 -8.96
C ASP A 268 -20.91 -0.89 -7.43
N HIS A 269 -21.56 0.05 -6.75
CA HIS A 269 -21.59 0.12 -5.29
C HIS A 269 -22.21 -1.14 -4.68
N ASP A 270 -21.44 -1.83 -3.84
CA ASP A 270 -21.77 -3.10 -3.19
C ASP A 270 -22.15 -4.23 -4.17
N GLY A 271 -21.87 -4.08 -5.47
CA GLY A 271 -22.27 -5.07 -6.47
C GLY A 271 -23.78 -5.05 -6.81
N LYS A 272 -24.51 -3.99 -6.45
CA LYS A 272 -25.98 -3.98 -6.57
C LYS A 272 -26.46 -4.14 -8.01
N VAL A 273 -25.80 -3.50 -8.97
CA VAL A 273 -26.23 -3.56 -10.37
C VAL A 273 -25.82 -4.90 -10.99
N GLY A 274 -24.61 -5.38 -10.73
CA GLY A 274 -24.15 -6.70 -11.18
C GLY A 274 -25.02 -7.84 -10.65
N SER A 275 -25.58 -7.71 -9.45
CA SER A 275 -26.44 -8.74 -8.83
C SER A 275 -27.78 -8.94 -9.55
N LEU A 276 -28.21 -7.97 -10.37
CA LEU A 276 -29.45 -8.03 -11.15
C LEU A 276 -29.28 -8.80 -12.47
N GLY A 277 -28.04 -9.01 -12.90
CA GLY A 277 -27.72 -9.66 -14.16
C GLY A 277 -27.54 -11.18 -14.03
N THR A 278 -27.55 -11.83 -15.18
CA THR A 278 -27.21 -13.25 -15.35
C THR A 278 -25.83 -13.37 -15.98
N VAL A 279 -24.95 -14.11 -15.32
CA VAL A 279 -23.58 -14.36 -15.79
C VAL A 279 -23.59 -15.27 -17.02
N ASN A 280 -22.92 -14.84 -18.09
CA ASN A 280 -22.59 -15.70 -19.23
C ASN A 280 -21.25 -16.41 -19.01
N GLN A 281 -21.31 -17.62 -18.43
CA GLN A 281 -20.12 -18.40 -18.08
C GLN A 281 -19.22 -18.72 -19.29
N GLY A 282 -19.81 -18.89 -20.48
CA GLY A 282 -19.05 -19.17 -21.69
C GLY A 282 -18.13 -18.02 -22.12
N ILE A 283 -18.55 -16.75 -21.90
CA ILE A 283 -17.70 -15.59 -22.12
C ILE A 283 -16.60 -15.52 -21.05
N VAL A 284 -16.95 -15.75 -19.78
CA VAL A 284 -15.98 -15.76 -18.67
C VAL A 284 -14.84 -16.73 -18.94
N ASP A 285 -15.17 -17.97 -19.27
CA ASP A 285 -14.17 -19.03 -19.46
C ASP A 285 -13.26 -18.72 -20.66
N ARG A 286 -13.82 -18.29 -21.79
CA ARG A 286 -13.03 -17.89 -22.97
C ARG A 286 -12.08 -16.74 -22.66
N PHE A 287 -12.56 -15.71 -21.97
CA PHE A 287 -11.75 -14.56 -21.59
C PHE A 287 -10.59 -14.98 -20.67
N LEU A 288 -10.86 -15.82 -19.66
CA LEU A 288 -9.83 -16.29 -18.72
C LEU A 288 -8.86 -17.33 -19.32
N ASP A 289 -9.20 -17.94 -20.44
CA ASP A 289 -8.31 -18.84 -21.18
C ASP A 289 -7.43 -18.08 -22.18
N SER A 290 -7.91 -16.97 -22.73
CA SER A 290 -7.12 -16.08 -23.58
C SER A 290 -6.19 -15.15 -22.79
N HIS A 291 -6.48 -14.87 -21.51
CA HIS A 291 -5.69 -14.00 -20.64
C HIS A 291 -5.05 -14.79 -19.47
N ASP A 292 -3.74 -15.08 -19.55
CA ASP A 292 -2.98 -15.68 -18.43
C ASP A 292 -2.22 -14.62 -17.62
N TYR A 293 -2.89 -14.03 -16.63
CA TYR A 293 -2.35 -13.04 -15.69
C TYR A 293 -1.17 -13.54 -14.81
N LEU A 294 -0.66 -14.76 -14.99
CA LEU A 294 0.61 -15.21 -14.38
C LEU A 294 1.79 -15.27 -15.33
N ARG A 295 1.55 -15.40 -16.65
CA ARG A 295 2.61 -15.51 -17.68
C ARG A 295 3.01 -14.14 -18.21
N SER A 296 2.03 -13.30 -18.46
CA SER A 296 2.22 -11.87 -18.36
C SER A 296 2.02 -11.56 -16.88
N THR A 297 3.07 -11.13 -16.17
CA THR A 297 2.81 -10.25 -15.04
C THR A 297 1.85 -9.20 -15.58
N PRO A 298 0.74 -8.84 -14.88
CA PRO A 298 0.24 -7.50 -15.02
C PRO A 298 1.44 -6.59 -15.14
N SER A 299 1.66 -5.97 -16.30
CA SER A 299 2.64 -4.90 -16.34
C SER A 299 2.26 -3.99 -15.16
N ARG A 300 3.21 -3.34 -14.48
CA ARG A 300 2.79 -2.27 -13.55
C ARG A 300 1.96 -1.20 -14.28
N ASN A 301 2.03 -1.24 -15.62
CA ASN A 301 1.16 -0.59 -16.56
C ASN A 301 -0.19 -1.29 -16.80
N ILE A 302 -0.66 -2.26 -16.00
CA ILE A 302 -1.95 -2.90 -16.27
C ILE A 302 -3.07 -1.88 -16.26
N ALA A 303 -3.00 -0.86 -15.40
CA ALA A 303 -3.86 0.30 -15.57
C ALA A 303 -3.55 1.08 -16.84
N THR A 304 -2.29 1.41 -17.12
CA THR A 304 -1.93 2.22 -18.29
C THR A 304 -2.32 1.56 -19.63
N GLU A 305 -2.30 0.22 -19.69
CA GLU A 305 -2.66 -0.68 -20.78
C GLU A 305 -4.16 -1.02 -20.78
N MET A 306 -4.79 -1.28 -19.62
CA MET A 306 -6.24 -1.51 -19.52
C MET A 306 -7.07 -0.23 -19.66
N PHE A 307 -6.54 0.93 -19.25
CA PHE A 307 -7.14 2.23 -19.56
C PHE A 307 -6.91 2.62 -21.03
N GLY A 308 -6.09 1.85 -21.74
CA GLY A 308 -6.19 1.76 -23.19
C GLY A 308 -7.28 0.78 -23.61
N ASP A 309 -8.44 0.75 -22.96
CA ASP A 309 -9.74 0.24 -23.41
C ASP A 309 -9.73 -0.99 -24.35
N HIS A 310 -8.82 -1.94 -24.18
CA HIS A 310 -8.70 -3.08 -25.09
C HIS A 310 -9.26 -4.33 -24.45
N GLU A 311 -8.79 -4.75 -23.27
CA GLU A 311 -9.32 -5.95 -22.61
C GLU A 311 -10.78 -5.77 -22.15
N ALA A 312 -11.06 -4.66 -21.44
CA ALA A 312 -12.41 -4.37 -20.96
C ALA A 312 -13.40 -4.17 -22.12
N GLN A 313 -12.98 -3.43 -23.16
CA GLN A 313 -13.80 -3.23 -24.35
C GLN A 313 -14.00 -4.52 -25.13
N GLN A 314 -12.97 -5.36 -25.29
CA GLN A 314 -13.11 -6.67 -25.94
C GLN A 314 -14.13 -7.55 -25.20
N LEU A 315 -14.06 -7.56 -23.86
CA LEU A 315 -15.02 -8.30 -23.04
C LEU A 315 -16.45 -7.75 -23.21
N ILE A 316 -16.61 -6.43 -23.26
CA ILE A 316 -17.89 -5.77 -23.53
C ILE A 316 -18.38 -6.10 -24.95
N ASP A 317 -17.52 -6.01 -25.96
CA ASP A 317 -17.83 -6.32 -27.36
C ASP A 317 -18.30 -7.77 -27.51
N GLU A 318 -17.70 -8.72 -26.79
CA GLU A 318 -18.19 -10.11 -26.73
C GLU A 318 -19.60 -10.22 -26.11
N CYS A 319 -19.88 -9.44 -25.06
CA CYS A 319 -21.20 -9.40 -24.43
C CYS A 319 -22.24 -8.80 -25.38
N LEU A 320 -21.90 -7.72 -26.09
CA LEU A 320 -22.75 -7.08 -27.09
C LEU A 320 -23.02 -8.00 -28.28
N TYR A 321 -21.99 -8.68 -28.79
CA TYR A 321 -22.14 -9.67 -29.86
C TYR A 321 -23.10 -10.81 -29.45
N SER A 322 -23.15 -11.12 -28.15
CA SER A 322 -24.06 -12.10 -27.56
C SER A 322 -25.46 -11.54 -27.23
N ASN A 323 -25.76 -10.30 -27.62
CA ASN A 323 -27.01 -9.57 -27.33
C ASN A 323 -27.36 -9.53 -25.83
N MET A 324 -26.35 -9.42 -24.97
CA MET A 324 -26.56 -9.34 -23.52
C MET A 324 -27.09 -7.97 -23.11
N SER A 325 -27.88 -7.93 -22.04
CA SER A 325 -28.26 -6.67 -21.42
C SER A 325 -27.06 -6.01 -20.72
N GLU A 326 -27.19 -4.73 -20.38
CA GLU A 326 -26.19 -3.99 -19.60
C GLU A 326 -25.93 -4.65 -18.24
N VAL A 327 -26.99 -5.08 -17.54
CA VAL A 327 -26.86 -5.76 -16.24
C VAL A 327 -26.20 -7.13 -16.36
N ASP A 328 -26.53 -7.91 -17.41
CA ASP A 328 -25.87 -9.20 -17.67
C ASP A 328 -24.39 -9.03 -18.04
N THR A 329 -24.08 -7.96 -18.79
CA THR A 329 -22.71 -7.58 -19.14
C THR A 329 -21.92 -7.27 -17.88
N LEU A 330 -22.44 -6.44 -16.98
CA LEU A 330 -21.79 -6.10 -15.72
C LEU A 330 -21.60 -7.32 -14.81
N ALA A 331 -22.62 -8.19 -14.70
CA ALA A 331 -22.54 -9.44 -13.94
C ALA A 331 -21.43 -10.35 -14.48
N THR A 332 -21.34 -10.49 -15.80
CA THR A 332 -20.36 -11.32 -16.50
C THR A 332 -18.94 -10.78 -16.33
N VAL A 333 -18.75 -9.46 -16.47
CA VAL A 333 -17.47 -8.79 -16.22
C VAL A 333 -17.03 -8.95 -14.77
N THR A 334 -17.95 -8.81 -13.82
CA THR A 334 -17.66 -9.00 -12.40
C THR A 334 -17.25 -10.44 -12.09
N ARG A 335 -17.89 -11.42 -12.75
CA ARG A 335 -17.49 -12.84 -12.62
C ARG A 335 -16.07 -13.10 -13.14
N VAL A 336 -15.64 -12.45 -14.22
CA VAL A 336 -14.26 -12.56 -14.72
C VAL A 336 -13.26 -12.21 -13.61
N THR A 337 -13.47 -11.10 -12.89
CA THR A 337 -12.63 -10.72 -11.74
C THR A 337 -12.63 -11.80 -10.66
N ALA A 338 -13.81 -12.23 -10.19
CA ALA A 338 -13.92 -13.18 -9.09
C ALA A 338 -13.31 -14.56 -9.43
N GLN A 339 -13.61 -15.09 -10.61
CA GLN A 339 -13.09 -16.38 -11.06
C GLN A 339 -11.60 -16.33 -11.37
N ASN A 340 -11.08 -15.20 -11.87
CA ASN A 340 -9.64 -15.03 -12.02
C ASN A 340 -8.94 -15.07 -10.66
N ILE A 341 -9.41 -14.31 -9.66
CA ILE A 341 -8.82 -14.28 -8.31
C ILE A 341 -8.73 -15.71 -7.75
N LEU A 342 -9.82 -16.47 -7.86
CA LEU A 342 -9.87 -17.87 -7.41
C LEU A 342 -8.92 -18.78 -8.18
N LYS A 343 -8.87 -18.67 -9.52
CA LYS A 343 -7.95 -19.42 -10.40
C LYS A 343 -6.51 -19.15 -10.00
N GLN A 344 -6.16 -17.89 -9.72
CA GLN A 344 -4.82 -17.51 -9.27
C GLN A 344 -4.52 -17.96 -7.85
N TYR A 345 -5.45 -17.83 -6.91
CA TYR A 345 -5.31 -18.34 -5.56
C TYR A 345 -4.95 -19.84 -5.56
N ARG A 346 -5.73 -20.67 -6.27
CA ARG A 346 -5.52 -22.12 -6.38
C ARG A 346 -4.16 -22.43 -7.04
N ARG A 347 -3.79 -21.73 -8.11
CA ARG A 347 -2.52 -21.94 -8.84
C ARG A 347 -1.30 -21.47 -8.06
N LEU A 348 -1.40 -20.35 -7.34
CA LEU A 348 -0.32 -19.87 -6.48
C LEU A 348 -0.07 -20.80 -5.31
N LEU A 349 -1.14 -21.27 -4.68
CA LEU A 349 -1.05 -22.24 -3.60
C LEU A 349 -0.32 -23.52 -4.06
N SER A 350 -0.67 -24.06 -5.23
CA SER A 350 -0.06 -25.29 -5.74
C SER A 350 1.38 -25.13 -6.23
N VAL A 351 1.75 -23.96 -6.76
CA VAL A 351 3.10 -23.71 -7.30
C VAL A 351 4.12 -23.38 -6.21
N PHE A 352 3.70 -22.63 -5.19
CA PHE A 352 4.63 -22.07 -4.20
C PHE A 352 4.66 -22.82 -2.87
N PHE A 353 3.61 -23.58 -2.54
CA PHE A 353 3.48 -24.27 -1.26
C PHE A 353 3.32 -25.78 -1.44
N PRO A 354 3.74 -26.60 -0.46
CA PRO A 354 3.58 -28.06 -0.52
C PRO A 354 2.11 -28.48 -0.63
N PRO A 355 1.79 -29.61 -1.30
CA PRO A 355 0.41 -30.05 -1.54
C PRO A 355 -0.45 -30.22 -0.26
N ASN A 356 0.19 -30.49 0.87
CA ASN A 356 -0.48 -30.72 2.15
C ASN A 356 -0.69 -29.42 2.96
N GLN A 357 -0.15 -28.29 2.49
CA GLN A 357 -0.26 -27.02 3.20
C GLN A 357 -1.65 -26.41 2.93
N LYS A 358 -2.47 -26.36 3.98
CA LYS A 358 -3.85 -25.86 3.91
C LYS A 358 -3.92 -24.44 4.44
N VAL A 359 -4.59 -23.57 3.70
CA VAL A 359 -4.97 -22.24 4.19
C VAL A 359 -6.09 -22.41 5.22
N ASN A 360 -5.96 -21.75 6.36
CA ASN A 360 -6.96 -21.77 7.42
C ASN A 360 -7.90 -20.59 7.35
N GLU A 361 -7.36 -19.40 7.07
CA GLU A 361 -8.14 -18.15 7.06
C GLU A 361 -7.75 -17.30 5.84
N LEU A 362 -8.75 -16.75 5.16
CA LEU A 362 -8.60 -15.80 4.06
C LEU A 362 -9.16 -14.44 4.52
N PHE A 363 -8.28 -13.49 4.76
CA PHE A 363 -8.65 -12.11 5.02
C PHE A 363 -8.95 -11.40 3.70
N ILE A 364 -10.13 -10.83 3.55
CA ILE A 364 -10.54 -10.07 2.37
C ILE A 364 -10.60 -8.58 2.75
N CYS A 365 -9.90 -7.74 1.99
CA CYS A 365 -9.80 -6.31 2.20
C CYS A 365 -9.75 -5.54 0.87
N GLY A 366 -9.62 -4.22 0.96
CA GLY A 366 -9.65 -3.31 -0.19
C GLY A 366 -11.05 -2.81 -0.53
N PRO A 367 -11.18 -1.66 -1.21
CA PRO A 367 -12.47 -1.04 -1.51
C PRO A 367 -13.44 -1.92 -2.31
N SER A 368 -12.91 -2.81 -3.16
CA SER A 368 -13.73 -3.69 -4.00
C SER A 368 -14.21 -4.94 -3.27
N ALA A 369 -13.76 -5.17 -2.02
CA ALA A 369 -14.26 -6.24 -1.18
C ALA A 369 -15.72 -6.04 -0.73
N HIS A 370 -16.29 -4.85 -0.91
CA HIS A 370 -17.72 -4.60 -0.67
C HIS A 370 -18.63 -5.16 -1.77
N ASN A 371 -18.08 -5.51 -2.95
CA ASN A 371 -18.87 -6.08 -4.03
C ASN A 371 -19.23 -7.54 -3.74
N SER A 372 -20.48 -7.80 -3.35
CA SER A 372 -20.92 -9.13 -2.94
C SER A 372 -20.83 -10.15 -4.06
N ASN A 373 -21.00 -9.75 -5.34
CA ASN A 373 -20.86 -10.70 -6.47
C ASN A 373 -19.44 -11.29 -6.58
N ILE A 374 -18.42 -10.60 -6.05
CA ILE A 374 -17.05 -11.11 -5.97
C ILE A 374 -16.92 -12.01 -4.75
N VAL A 375 -17.26 -11.49 -3.57
CA VAL A 375 -17.04 -12.18 -2.29
C VAL A 375 -17.88 -13.46 -2.19
N ASP A 376 -19.17 -13.39 -2.52
CA ASP A 376 -20.09 -14.53 -2.47
C ASP A 376 -19.62 -15.66 -3.41
N TYR A 377 -19.13 -15.30 -4.61
CA TYR A 377 -18.56 -16.28 -5.54
C TYR A 377 -17.30 -16.94 -4.95
N LEU A 378 -16.37 -16.15 -4.42
CA LEU A 378 -15.15 -16.67 -3.79
C LEU A 378 -15.48 -17.60 -2.63
N GLU A 379 -16.39 -17.20 -1.73
CA GLU A 379 -16.82 -17.99 -0.58
C GLU A 379 -17.49 -19.30 -0.99
N SER A 380 -18.34 -19.27 -2.02
CA SER A 380 -19.01 -20.47 -2.55
C SER A 380 -18.06 -21.50 -3.15
N GLU A 381 -16.89 -21.07 -3.60
CA GLU A 381 -15.91 -21.87 -4.33
C GLU A 381 -14.69 -22.27 -3.48
N LEU A 382 -14.50 -21.62 -2.35
CA LEU A 382 -13.43 -21.96 -1.41
C LEU A 382 -13.78 -23.26 -0.68
N PRO A 383 -12.77 -24.08 -0.31
CA PRO A 383 -13.02 -25.25 0.53
C PRO A 383 -13.64 -24.82 1.86
N GLU A 384 -14.60 -25.59 2.38
CA GLU A 384 -15.26 -25.33 3.68
C GLU A 384 -14.27 -25.16 4.85
N SER A 385 -13.05 -25.69 4.73
CA SER A 385 -11.99 -25.55 5.72
C SER A 385 -11.35 -24.16 5.78
N VAL A 386 -11.58 -23.31 4.78
CA VAL A 386 -11.03 -21.94 4.70
C VAL A 386 -12.08 -20.98 5.25
N ILE A 387 -11.75 -20.31 6.35
CA ILE A 387 -12.63 -19.32 6.96
C ILE A 387 -12.32 -17.95 6.35
N THR A 388 -13.30 -17.32 5.69
CA THR A 388 -13.18 -15.93 5.24
C THR A 388 -13.38 -14.96 6.39
N LYS A 389 -12.61 -13.87 6.40
CA LYS A 389 -12.67 -12.83 7.44
C LYS A 389 -12.47 -11.45 6.83
N PRO A 390 -13.13 -10.41 7.34
CA PRO A 390 -12.74 -9.04 7.04
C PRO A 390 -11.44 -8.70 7.80
N LEU A 391 -10.65 -7.78 7.25
CA LEU A 391 -9.48 -7.26 7.98
C LEU A 391 -9.87 -6.50 9.27
N HIS A 392 -11.12 -6.04 9.36
CA HIS A 392 -11.66 -5.39 10.55
C HIS A 392 -11.54 -6.26 11.81
N ASP A 393 -11.53 -7.58 11.68
CA ASP A 393 -11.38 -8.52 12.81
C ASP A 393 -10.07 -8.31 13.59
N ILE A 394 -9.02 -7.78 12.93
CA ILE A 394 -7.75 -7.43 13.58
C ILE A 394 -7.64 -5.93 13.92
N GLY A 395 -8.73 -5.17 13.78
CA GLY A 395 -8.79 -3.74 14.09
C GLY A 395 -8.37 -2.82 12.94
N ILE A 396 -8.20 -3.34 11.71
CA ILE A 396 -7.86 -2.54 10.52
C ILE A 396 -9.04 -2.58 9.53
N PRO A 397 -9.70 -1.45 9.24
CA PRO A 397 -10.71 -1.37 8.18
C PRO A 397 -10.13 -1.82 6.83
N GLY A 398 -10.86 -2.65 6.10
CA GLY A 398 -10.38 -3.20 4.82
C GLY A 398 -9.99 -2.13 3.81
N ASP A 399 -10.76 -1.05 3.71
CA ASP A 399 -10.52 0.08 2.79
C ASP A 399 -9.30 0.92 3.18
N ALA A 400 -8.91 0.88 4.46
CA ALA A 400 -7.76 1.62 4.98
C ALA A 400 -6.44 0.84 4.84
N HIS A 401 -6.51 -0.43 4.44
CA HIS A 401 -5.42 -1.39 4.53
C HIS A 401 -4.10 -0.86 3.96
N GLU A 402 -4.08 -0.49 2.68
CA GLU A 402 -2.85 0.00 2.03
C GLU A 402 -2.32 1.28 2.67
N ALA A 403 -3.20 2.23 2.99
CA ALA A 403 -2.79 3.48 3.64
C ALA A 403 -2.17 3.19 5.02
N VAL A 404 -2.75 2.29 5.82
CA VAL A 404 -2.17 1.87 7.11
C VAL A 404 -0.81 1.20 6.90
N CYS A 405 -0.64 0.38 5.87
CA CYS A 405 0.65 -0.22 5.54
C CYS A 405 1.71 0.84 5.20
N TYR A 406 1.38 1.87 4.41
CA TYR A 406 2.34 2.93 4.09
C TYR A 406 2.64 3.86 5.27
N ALA A 407 1.70 4.07 6.18
CA ALA A 407 1.98 4.74 7.45
C ALA A 407 2.99 3.93 8.28
N TYR A 408 2.81 2.61 8.36
CA TYR A 408 3.73 1.71 9.06
C TYR A 408 5.12 1.69 8.41
N LEU A 409 5.20 1.57 7.08
CA LEU A 409 6.47 1.57 6.36
C LEU A 409 7.23 2.89 6.52
N ALA A 410 6.52 4.03 6.58
CA ALA A 410 7.13 5.33 6.84
C ALA A 410 7.74 5.42 8.25
N LEU A 411 7.02 4.94 9.26
CA LEU A 411 7.56 4.83 10.62
C LEU A 411 8.82 3.97 10.62
N GLU A 412 8.73 2.76 10.06
CA GLU A 412 9.84 1.80 10.09
C GLU A 412 11.09 2.34 9.39
N ALA A 413 10.93 2.99 8.24
CA ALA A 413 12.04 3.61 7.53
C ALA A 413 12.75 4.68 8.38
N VAL A 414 12.01 5.50 9.12
CA VAL A 414 12.59 6.53 10.00
C VAL A 414 13.29 5.91 11.22
N LEU A 415 12.69 4.88 11.83
CA LEU A 415 13.30 4.16 12.96
C LEU A 415 14.58 3.41 12.57
N THR A 416 14.68 2.96 11.32
CA THR A 416 15.85 2.23 10.81
C THR A 416 16.91 3.15 10.19
N GLN A 417 16.55 4.35 9.72
CA GLN A 417 17.53 5.34 9.24
C GLN A 417 18.54 5.76 10.33
N THR A 418 18.15 5.80 11.60
CA THR A 418 19.07 6.08 12.72
C THR A 418 20.10 4.98 12.94
N ALA A 419 19.92 3.79 12.35
CA ALA A 419 20.90 2.70 12.39
C ALA A 419 22.09 2.88 11.44
N LEU A 420 21.93 3.65 10.36
CA LEU A 420 22.94 3.78 9.31
C LEU A 420 23.96 4.89 9.58
N ALA A 421 23.71 5.75 10.58
CA ALA A 421 24.58 6.88 10.90
C ALA A 421 25.85 6.49 11.69
N THR A 422 25.93 5.26 12.21
CA THR A 422 26.98 4.87 13.17
C THR A 422 28.04 3.91 12.64
N GLU A 423 27.90 3.27 11.48
CA GLU A 423 28.95 2.39 10.93
C GLU A 423 29.17 2.52 9.41
N PRO A 424 30.43 2.46 8.93
CA PRO A 424 30.72 2.45 7.51
C PRO A 424 30.19 1.16 6.82
N PRO A 425 29.88 1.20 5.51
CA PRO A 425 29.14 0.14 4.80
C PRO A 425 29.90 -1.19 4.59
N SER A 426 31.02 -1.42 5.30
CA SER A 426 32.01 -2.45 4.93
C SER A 426 32.12 -3.64 5.88
N ALA A 427 31.43 -3.71 7.01
CA ALA A 427 31.75 -4.74 8.01
C ALA A 427 30.66 -5.72 8.43
N GLN A 428 29.37 -5.53 8.12
CA GLN A 428 28.33 -6.51 8.53
C GLN A 428 27.20 -6.66 7.51
N ARG A 429 27.41 -7.51 6.50
CA ARG A 429 26.38 -7.93 5.53
C ARG A 429 25.32 -8.90 6.10
N ASN A 430 25.39 -9.28 7.39
CA ASN A 430 24.69 -10.46 7.91
C ASN A 430 23.85 -10.29 9.19
N THR A 431 23.67 -9.08 9.73
CA THR A 431 23.05 -8.90 11.06
C THR A 431 21.59 -8.40 11.08
N TYR A 432 21.03 -7.98 9.95
CA TYR A 432 19.63 -7.50 9.90
C TYR A 432 18.79 -8.40 8.98
N PRO A 433 17.89 -9.24 9.53
CA PRO A 433 17.12 -10.18 8.73
C PRO A 433 16.11 -9.47 7.80
N HIS A 434 15.65 -8.27 8.17
CA HIS A 434 14.69 -7.45 7.43
C HIS A 434 15.00 -5.94 7.60
N THR A 435 14.91 -5.14 6.55
CA THR A 435 15.04 -3.68 6.62
C THR A 435 14.19 -3.01 5.54
N VAL A 436 13.39 -2.01 5.94
CA VAL A 436 12.69 -1.12 5.01
C VAL A 436 13.63 0.03 4.65
N ARG A 437 14.00 0.13 3.37
CA ARG A 437 14.67 1.32 2.84
C ARG A 437 13.63 2.24 2.23
N ALA A 438 13.74 3.53 2.49
CA ALA A 438 12.92 4.56 1.88
C ALA A 438 13.72 5.84 1.69
N GLN A 439 13.20 6.75 0.87
CA GLN A 439 13.67 8.12 0.76
C GLN A 439 12.85 9.03 1.69
N THR A 440 13.44 10.16 2.10
CA THR A 440 12.77 11.11 2.99
C THR A 440 13.04 12.54 2.55
N VAL A 441 11.98 13.34 2.46
CA VAL A 441 12.07 14.80 2.34
C VAL A 441 11.71 15.41 3.71
N PRO A 442 12.67 16.08 4.37
CA PRO A 442 12.43 16.77 5.64
C PRO A 442 11.32 17.83 5.55
N GLY A 443 10.37 17.78 6.48
CA GLY A 443 9.40 18.85 6.71
C GLY A 443 9.81 19.76 7.87
N ARG A 444 8.87 20.59 8.35
CA ARG A 444 9.14 21.62 9.39
C ARG A 444 9.63 21.03 10.71
N ARG A 445 9.09 19.86 11.11
CA ARG A 445 9.38 19.20 12.39
C ARG A 445 10.41 18.08 12.30
N TRP A 446 11.15 17.98 11.18
CA TRP A 446 12.10 16.88 10.96
C TRP A 446 13.18 16.78 12.04
N GLN A 447 13.75 17.91 12.47
CA GLN A 447 14.79 17.92 13.50
C GLN A 447 14.26 17.41 14.85
N GLU A 448 13.09 17.87 15.28
CA GLU A 448 12.42 17.41 16.50
C GLU A 448 12.13 15.90 16.46
N LEU A 449 11.63 15.42 15.32
CA LEU A 449 11.32 14.01 15.10
C LEU A 449 12.58 13.14 15.22
N ILE A 450 13.65 13.49 14.50
CA ILE A 450 14.89 12.70 14.54
C ILE A 450 15.54 12.76 15.91
N SER A 451 15.53 13.91 16.60
CA SER A 451 16.00 13.98 17.99
C SER A 451 15.21 13.05 18.91
N THR A 452 13.89 12.95 18.73
CA THR A 452 13.03 12.02 19.49
C THR A 452 13.39 10.56 19.21
N VAL A 453 13.55 10.21 17.93
CA VAL A 453 13.88 8.83 17.52
C VAL A 453 15.28 8.41 18.00
N VAL A 454 16.28 9.28 17.84
CA VAL A 454 17.65 9.04 18.34
C VAL A 454 17.67 8.93 19.85
N GLY A 455 16.91 9.78 20.55
CA GLY A 455 16.76 9.71 22.01
C GLY A 455 16.13 8.39 22.46
N PHE A 456 15.09 7.93 21.78
CA PHE A 456 14.43 6.65 22.07
C PHE A 456 15.35 5.45 21.82
N SER A 457 16.15 5.49 20.75
CA SER A 457 17.07 4.40 20.42
C SER A 457 18.35 4.39 21.26
N GLY A 458 18.60 5.47 22.03
CA GLY A 458 19.89 5.69 22.67
C GLY A 458 21.04 5.81 21.66
N GLY A 459 20.74 6.29 20.44
CA GLY A 459 21.69 6.35 19.32
C GLY A 459 22.05 5.00 18.71
N GLN A 460 21.37 3.91 19.07
CA GLN A 460 21.59 2.58 18.51
C GLN A 460 20.58 2.26 17.39
N PRO A 461 20.89 1.28 16.52
CA PRO A 461 19.91 0.68 15.62
C PRO A 461 18.69 0.14 16.39
N ILE A 462 17.49 0.60 16.05
CA ILE A 462 16.24 0.01 16.56
C ILE A 462 15.93 -1.21 15.69
N GLN A 463 15.88 -2.40 16.31
CA GLN A 463 15.26 -3.53 15.64
C GLN A 463 13.75 -3.33 15.60
N VAL A 464 13.19 -3.55 14.43
CA VAL A 464 11.76 -3.44 14.20
C VAL A 464 11.06 -4.50 15.05
N PRO A 465 10.11 -4.11 15.92
CA PRO A 465 9.40 -5.05 16.76
C PRO A 465 8.57 -6.00 15.90
N THR A 466 8.81 -7.30 16.04
CA THR A 466 8.02 -8.35 15.42
C THR A 466 6.69 -8.60 16.15
N ASP A 467 6.57 -8.16 17.41
CA ASP A 467 5.31 -8.12 18.18
C ASP A 467 4.63 -6.76 17.95
N VAL A 468 3.69 -6.75 17.01
CA VAL A 468 2.85 -5.59 16.67
C VAL A 468 1.44 -5.82 17.21
N ARG A 469 0.95 -4.90 18.04
CA ARG A 469 -0.38 -4.99 18.67
C ARG A 469 -1.30 -3.91 18.14
N ILE A 470 -2.31 -4.31 17.38
CA ILE A 470 -3.32 -3.42 16.85
C ILE A 470 -4.43 -3.26 17.90
N THR A 471 -4.67 -2.03 18.33
CA THR A 471 -5.73 -1.70 19.29
C THR A 471 -7.08 -1.63 18.58
N GLY A 472 -8.09 -2.33 19.13
CA GLY A 472 -9.41 -2.53 18.49
C GLY A 472 -9.76 -3.99 18.23
N ASN A 473 -8.79 -4.90 18.35
CA ASN A 473 -8.99 -6.35 18.28
C ASN A 473 -9.68 -6.88 19.56
N LEU A 474 -10.70 -7.74 19.42
CA LEU A 474 -11.34 -8.47 20.53
C LEU A 474 -10.30 -9.27 21.34
N GLU A 475 -9.29 -9.85 20.69
CA GLU A 475 -8.21 -10.60 21.34
C GLU A 475 -7.19 -9.70 22.06
N ALA A 476 -6.96 -8.47 21.57
CA ALA A 476 -6.10 -7.51 22.27
C ALA A 476 -6.77 -6.96 23.54
N ALA A 477 -8.11 -6.90 23.57
CA ALA A 477 -8.86 -6.60 24.78
C ALA A 477 -8.73 -7.74 25.82
N VAL A 478 -8.75 -8.99 25.38
CA VAL A 478 -8.60 -10.16 26.26
C VAL A 478 -7.17 -10.32 26.78
N GLN A 479 -6.13 -10.13 25.96
CA GLN A 479 -4.73 -10.18 26.43
C GLN A 479 -4.28 -8.96 27.22
N GLY A 480 -5.00 -7.83 27.11
CA GLY A 480 -4.77 -6.63 27.92
C GLY A 480 -5.36 -6.71 29.34
N MET A 481 -6.21 -7.71 29.58
CA MET A 481 -6.69 -8.09 30.90
C MET A 481 -5.87 -9.32 31.31
N ASP A 482 -4.96 -9.19 32.28
CA ASP A 482 -4.24 -10.33 32.89
C ASP A 482 -5.23 -11.32 33.54
N ILE A 483 -6.00 -12.06 32.74
CA ILE A 483 -6.88 -13.12 33.19
C ILE A 483 -6.26 -14.41 32.69
N ARG A 484 -5.56 -15.08 33.62
CA ARG A 484 -5.08 -16.46 33.47
C ARG A 484 -6.24 -17.46 33.46
#